data_AF-A0A9W9BNE2-F1
#
_entry.id   AF-A0A9W9BNE2-F1
#
_cell.length_a   1.000
_cell.length_b   1.000
_cell.length_c   1.000
_cell.angle_alpha   90.00
_cell.angle_beta   90.00
_cell.angle_gamma   90.00
#
_symmetry.space_group_name_H-M   'P 1'
#
loop_
_entity.id
_entity.type
_entity.pdbx_description
1 polymer ?
#
loop_
_entity_poly.entity_id
_entity_poly.type
_entity_poly.pdbx_seq_one_letter_code
_entity_poly.pdbx_strand_id
1 'polypeptide(L)'
;MQFCGPDLGAYSFGMMVTSNATFVLGEWNKYNPGSKFCAELVPKQHVCCSKGDLPDPRPPKNSDGSCHAYKVQENDNCASIAIEDGLKMEDLENFNKT
;
A
#
# COMPACT_ATOMS: atom_id res chain seq x y z
N MET A 1 2.45 -13.93 -5.99
CA MET A 1 2.63 -13.90 -4.53
C MET A 1 1.27 -13.87 -3.85
N GLN A 2 1.13 -14.50 -2.70
CA GLN A 2 -0.07 -14.44 -1.87
C GLN A 2 0.03 -13.31 -0.86
N PHE A 3 -1.05 -12.56 -0.68
CA PHE A 3 -1.22 -11.46 0.26
C PHE A 3 -2.46 -11.70 1.11
N CYS A 4 -2.31 -11.57 2.43
CA CYS A 4 -3.41 -11.79 3.35
C CYS A 4 -3.65 -10.51 4.16
N GLY A 5 -4.68 -9.75 3.78
CA GLY A 5 -5.18 -8.63 4.58
C GLY A 5 -6.14 -9.07 5.69
N PRO A 6 -6.64 -8.10 6.47
CA PRO A 6 -7.65 -8.35 7.51
C PRO A 6 -8.95 -8.91 6.93
N ASP A 7 -9.68 -9.70 7.73
CA ASP A 7 -11.01 -10.21 7.39
C ASP A 7 -12.06 -9.08 7.50
N LEU A 8 -12.08 -8.22 6.48
CA LEU A 8 -12.96 -7.08 6.36
C LEU A 8 -14.33 -7.46 5.76
N GLY A 9 -14.95 -8.56 6.20
CA GLY A 9 -16.09 -9.21 5.54
C GLY A 9 -17.04 -8.29 4.73
N ALA A 10 -17.20 -8.54 3.43
CA ALA A 10 -18.12 -7.83 2.51
C ALA A 10 -18.13 -6.29 2.51
N TYR A 11 -17.15 -5.58 3.12
CA TYR A 11 -17.06 -4.13 2.94
C TYR A 11 -16.41 -3.88 1.58
N SER A 12 -17.16 -3.18 0.74
CA SER A 12 -16.82 -2.88 -0.65
C SER A 12 -15.42 -2.30 -0.77
N PHE A 13 -14.67 -2.81 -1.75
CA PHE A 13 -13.52 -2.14 -2.33
C PHE A 13 -13.86 -0.65 -2.51
N GLY A 14 -13.37 0.19 -1.61
CA GLY A 14 -13.10 1.57 -1.97
C GLY A 14 -12.07 1.46 -3.06
N MET A 15 -12.50 1.65 -4.31
CA MET A 15 -11.61 1.90 -5.45
C MET A 15 -10.47 2.77 -4.92
N MET A 16 -9.23 2.26 -4.90
CA MET A 16 -8.07 3.09 -4.59
C MET A 16 -8.17 4.23 -5.59
N VAL A 17 -8.64 5.39 -5.13
CA VAL A 17 -8.76 6.56 -5.96
C VAL A 17 -7.31 6.89 -6.25
N THR A 18 -6.82 6.51 -7.43
CA THR A 18 -5.55 6.98 -7.98
C THR A 18 -5.75 8.45 -8.31
N SER A 19 -5.96 9.26 -7.27
CA SER A 19 -6.01 10.70 -7.44
C SER A 19 -4.60 11.09 -7.86
N ASN A 20 -4.44 11.53 -9.10
CA ASN A 20 -3.24 12.24 -9.51
C ASN A 20 -3.20 13.52 -8.68
N ALA A 21 -2.53 13.44 -7.54
CA ALA A 21 -2.43 14.54 -6.61
C ALA A 21 -1.58 15.64 -7.24
N THR A 22 -2.20 16.80 -7.48
CA THR A 22 -1.50 17.99 -7.95
C THR A 22 -1.10 18.78 -6.72
N PHE A 23 0.17 18.69 -6.33
CA PHE A 23 0.67 19.38 -5.15
C PHE A 23 1.13 20.79 -5.51
N VAL A 24 0.61 21.80 -4.81
CA VAL A 24 1.35 23.04 -4.63
C VAL A 24 2.42 22.74 -3.57
N LEU A 25 3.69 23.10 -3.81
CA LEU A 25 4.83 22.75 -2.93
C LEU A 25 4.58 23.04 -1.43
N GLY A 26 3.81 24.08 -1.10
CA GLY A 26 3.46 24.44 0.28
C GLY A 26 2.55 23.42 1.00
N GLU A 27 1.70 22.70 0.27
CA GLU A 27 0.77 21.73 0.86
C GLU A 27 1.42 20.35 1.06
N TRP A 28 2.49 20.02 0.32
CA TRP A 28 3.19 18.74 0.47
C TRP A 28 3.73 18.54 1.90
N ASN A 29 4.52 19.50 2.38
CA ASN A 29 5.13 19.44 3.72
C ASN A 29 4.10 19.49 4.86
N LYS A 30 2.92 20.04 4.59
CA LYS A 30 1.81 20.13 5.56
C LYS A 30 1.18 18.77 5.80
N TYR A 31 1.02 17.95 4.76
CA TYR A 31 0.42 16.62 4.86
C TYR A 31 1.44 15.51 5.05
N ASN A 32 2.69 15.73 4.62
CA ASN A 32 3.80 14.77 4.73
C ASN A 32 4.98 15.42 5.48
N PRO A 33 4.81 15.78 6.76
CA PRO A 33 5.86 16.45 7.52
C PRO A 33 7.03 15.50 7.79
N GLY A 34 8.26 16.03 7.72
CA GLY A 34 9.48 15.29 8.04
C GLY A 34 10.65 15.81 7.24
N SER A 35 11.72 16.23 7.93
CA SER A 35 12.90 16.81 7.26
C SER A 35 13.60 15.85 6.31
N LYS A 36 13.41 14.53 6.49
CA LYS A 36 13.96 13.47 5.63
C LYS A 36 12.95 12.87 4.67
N PHE A 37 11.66 13.24 4.74
CA PHE A 37 10.60 12.56 4.00
C PHE A 37 10.92 12.49 2.50
N CYS A 38 11.29 13.62 1.88
CA CYS A 38 11.64 13.67 0.46
C CYS A 38 12.93 12.91 0.10
N ALA A 39 13.90 12.83 1.03
CA ALA A 39 15.18 12.17 0.79
C ALA A 39 15.09 10.64 0.98
N GLU A 40 14.10 10.17 1.73
CA GLU A 40 13.85 8.77 2.07
C GLU A 40 12.64 8.19 1.32
N LEU A 41 12.06 8.93 0.36
CA LEU A 41 10.98 8.42 -0.49
C LEU A 41 11.46 7.18 -1.25
N VAL A 42 10.66 6.12 -1.18
CA VAL A 42 10.89 4.88 -1.91
C VAL A 42 9.79 4.62 -2.94
N PRO A 43 10.05 3.83 -4.00
CA PRO A 43 9.04 3.51 -4.99
C PRO A 43 7.76 2.94 -4.36
N LYS A 44 6.61 3.37 -4.88
CA LYS A 44 5.27 2.94 -4.48
C LYS A 44 4.86 3.26 -3.03
N GLN A 45 5.63 4.07 -2.30
CA GLN A 45 5.24 4.58 -0.99
C GLN A 45 3.97 5.43 -1.06
N HIS A 46 3.01 5.13 -0.20
CA HIS A 46 1.81 5.96 -0.01
C HIS A 46 2.14 7.29 0.64
N VAL A 47 1.52 8.36 0.15
CA VAL A 47 1.68 9.72 0.66
C VAL A 47 0.34 10.39 0.89
N CYS A 48 0.27 11.29 1.85
CA CYS A 48 -0.94 12.02 2.19
C CYS A 48 -1.17 13.15 1.19
N CYS A 49 -2.34 13.14 0.56
CA CYS A 49 -2.79 14.21 -0.35
C CYS A 49 -3.61 15.30 0.35
N SER A 50 -4.08 14.99 1.56
CA SER A 50 -4.86 15.89 2.41
C SER A 50 -4.69 15.49 3.88
N LYS A 51 -5.30 16.23 4.81
CA LYS A 51 -5.27 15.90 6.24
C LYS A 51 -6.09 14.63 6.52
N GLY A 52 -5.52 13.71 7.28
CA GLY A 52 -6.17 12.47 7.71
C GLY A 52 -5.16 11.34 7.84
N ASP A 53 -5.67 10.15 8.15
CA ASP A 53 -4.89 8.92 8.12
C ASP A 53 -5.02 8.24 6.75
N LEU A 54 -3.98 7.53 6.32
CA LEU A 54 -4.05 6.71 5.13
C LEU A 54 -5.00 5.51 5.38
N PRO A 55 -5.90 5.20 4.44
CA PRO A 55 -6.63 3.94 4.46
C PRO A 55 -5.66 2.76 4.51
N ASP A 56 -6.06 1.66 5.15
CA ASP A 56 -5.31 0.41 5.10
C ASP A 56 -5.30 -0.12 3.66
N PRO A 57 -4.13 -0.17 2.99
CA PRO A 57 -4.06 -0.58 1.58
C PRO A 57 -3.99 -2.11 1.42
N ARG A 58 -3.96 -2.88 2.52
CA ARG A 58 -3.82 -4.33 2.47
C ARG A 58 -4.99 -4.97 1.71
N PRO A 59 -4.71 -5.81 0.69
CA PRO A 59 -5.75 -6.52 -0.04
C PRO A 59 -6.57 -7.40 0.90
N PRO A 60 -7.91 -7.26 0.96
CA PRO A 60 -8.74 -8.12 1.78
C PRO A 60 -8.66 -9.57 1.28
N LYS A 61 -8.99 -10.52 2.15
CA LYS A 61 -9.15 -11.91 1.73
C LYS A 61 -10.29 -12.05 0.72
N ASN A 62 -10.19 -13.07 -0.11
CA ASN A 62 -11.26 -13.46 -1.02
C ASN A 62 -12.50 -13.87 -0.22
N SER A 63 -13.66 -13.94 -0.89
CA SER A 63 -14.93 -14.30 -0.26
C SER A 63 -14.95 -15.70 0.38
N ASP A 64 -14.08 -16.60 -0.09
CA ASP A 64 -13.87 -17.94 0.46
C ASP A 64 -12.85 -17.96 1.62
N GLY A 65 -12.35 -16.80 2.03
CA GLY A 65 -11.34 -16.65 3.09
C GLY A 65 -9.91 -16.93 2.63
N SER A 66 -9.68 -17.25 1.35
CA SER A 66 -8.33 -17.44 0.81
C SER A 66 -7.61 -16.09 0.62
N CYS A 67 -6.28 -16.12 0.66
CA CYS A 67 -5.46 -14.92 0.45
C CYS A 67 -5.47 -14.47 -1.01
N HIS A 68 -5.35 -13.17 -1.23
CA HIS A 68 -5.32 -12.59 -2.56
C HIS A 68 -4.03 -12.99 -3.29
N ALA A 69 -4.14 -13.28 -4.60
CA ALA A 69 -2.99 -13.63 -5.42
C ALA A 69 -2.60 -12.45 -6.33
N TYR A 70 -1.38 -11.97 -6.14
CA TYR A 70 -0.77 -10.94 -6.98
C TYR A 70 0.17 -11.54 -8.00
N LYS A 71 0.03 -11.08 -9.24
CA LYS A 71 0.94 -11.43 -10.33
C LYS A 71 2.06 -10.40 -10.39
N VAL A 72 3.29 -10.84 -10.13
CA VAL A 72 4.50 -10.00 -10.23
C VAL A 72 4.64 -9.49 -11.67
N GLN A 73 4.88 -8.19 -11.79
CA GLN A 73 5.09 -7.48 -13.04
C GLN A 73 6.57 -7.19 -13.30
N GLU A 74 6.89 -6.69 -14.48
CA GLU A 74 8.23 -6.18 -14.77
C GLU A 74 8.54 -4.96 -13.89
N ASN A 75 9.77 -4.87 -13.36
CA ASN A 75 10.26 -3.86 -12.41
C ASN A 75 9.71 -3.93 -10.98
N ASP A 76 8.94 -4.95 -10.66
CA ASP A 76 8.59 -5.25 -9.29
C ASP A 76 9.80 -5.74 -8.48
N ASN A 77 9.83 -5.37 -7.22
CA ASN A 77 10.68 -5.99 -6.22
C ASN A 77 9.88 -6.20 -4.94
N CYS A 78 10.29 -7.15 -4.10
CA CYS A 78 9.52 -7.52 -2.92
C CYS A 78 9.27 -6.33 -1.98
N ALA A 79 10.22 -5.39 -1.89
CA ALA A 79 10.07 -4.21 -1.05
C ALA A 79 8.99 -3.25 -1.59
N SER A 80 9.00 -2.96 -2.89
CA SER A 80 8.02 -2.05 -3.49
C SER A 80 6.60 -2.63 -3.44
N ILE A 81 6.47 -3.94 -3.62
CA ILE A 81 5.19 -4.65 -3.50
C ILE A 81 4.69 -4.64 -2.06
N ALA A 82 5.55 -4.97 -1.09
CA ALA A 82 5.19 -4.93 0.32
C ALA A 82 4.67 -3.54 0.71
N ILE A 83 5.38 -2.49 0.31
CA ILE A 83 5.01 -1.09 0.61
C ILE A 83 3.69 -0.69 -0.06
N GLU A 84 3.51 -1.02 -1.33
CA GLU A 84 2.28 -0.74 -2.09
C GLU A 84 1.06 -1.38 -1.42
N ASP A 85 1.21 -2.63 -0.95
CA ASP A 85 0.14 -3.39 -0.34
C ASP A 85 0.08 -3.24 1.20
N GLY A 86 0.83 -2.33 1.81
CA GLY A 86 0.82 -2.09 3.26
C GLY A 86 1.28 -3.29 4.11
N LEU A 87 2.10 -4.15 3.53
CA LEU A 87 2.70 -5.33 4.14
C LEU A 87 4.14 -5.06 4.54
N LYS A 88 4.65 -5.89 5.44
CA LYS A 88 6.09 -5.99 5.69
C LYS A 88 6.71 -7.09 4.83
N MET A 89 8.03 -7.05 4.68
CA MET A 89 8.77 -8.11 3.98
C MET A 89 8.52 -9.47 4.64
N GLU A 90 8.47 -9.51 5.98
CA GLU A 90 8.22 -10.74 6.71
C GLU A 90 6.81 -11.31 6.45
N ASP A 91 5.83 -10.44 6.20
CA ASP A 91 4.47 -10.87 5.83
C ASP A 91 4.50 -11.57 4.47
N LEU A 92 5.15 -10.97 3.47
CA LEU A 92 5.32 -11.58 2.15
C LEU A 92 6.01 -12.94 2.23
N GLU A 93 7.10 -13.02 3.00
CA GLU A 93 7.81 -14.28 3.21
C GLU A 93 6.91 -15.32 3.87
N ASN A 94 6.18 -14.96 4.93
CA ASN A 94 5.28 -15.86 5.64
C ASN A 94 4.15 -16.38 4.77
N PHE A 95 3.56 -15.55 3.90
CA PHE A 95 2.46 -15.96 3.04
C PHE A 95 2.89 -16.82 1.85
N ASN A 96 4.18 -16.79 1.49
CA ASN A 96 4.71 -17.48 0.30
C ASN A 96 5.72 -18.58 0.67
N LYS A 97 5.68 -19.08 1.91
CA LYS A 97 6.49 -20.25 2.31
C LYS A 97 6.02 -21.50 1.57
N THR A 98 6.99 -22.23 1.01
CA THR A 98 6.81 -23.58 0.46
C THR A 98 6.96 -24.65 1.53
#